data_AF-A0ABD5YJJ0-F1
#
_entry.id   AF-A0ABD5YJJ0-F1
#
_cell.length_a   1.000
_cell.length_b   1.000
_cell.length_c   1.000
_cell.angle_alpha   90.00
_cell.angle_beta   90.00
_cell.angle_gamma   90.00
#
_symmetry.space_group_name_H-M   'P 1'
#
loop_
_entity.id
_entity.type
_entity.pdbx_description
1 polymer ?
#
loop_
_entity_poly.entity_id
_entity_poly.type
_entity_poly.pdbx_seq_one_letter_code
_entity_poly.pdbx_strand_id
1 'polypeptide(L)'
;METTDCYLSYTVSYPWLLGVTPQDVVAVIDEYGPDRVLIETDSTGILRSDVFAFKRTIFELYRLGLDLATIRQVVDENPREVLNDK
;
A
#
# COMPACT_ATOMS: atom_id res chain seq x y z
N MET A 1 -8.59 5.73 12.00
CA MET A 1 -7.22 6.18 12.35
C MET A 1 -7.19 7.44 13.23
N GLU A 2 -8.33 7.90 13.75
CA GLU A 2 -8.50 9.26 14.27
C GLU A 2 -7.83 9.53 15.63
N THR A 3 -7.41 8.48 16.35
CA THR A 3 -6.84 8.59 17.70
C THR A 3 -5.36 8.20 17.77
N THR A 4 -4.72 7.96 16.64
CA THR A 4 -3.32 7.54 16.57
C THR A 4 -2.60 8.19 15.39
N ASP A 5 -1.31 8.45 15.54
CA ASP A 5 -0.41 8.92 14.49
C ASP A 5 0.27 7.79 13.71
N CYS A 6 -0.15 6.54 13.92
CA CYS A 6 0.37 5.39 13.20
C CYS A 6 -0.02 5.41 11.71
N TYR A 7 0.85 4.84 10.88
CA TYR A 7 0.57 4.47 9.49
C TYR A 7 0.08 3.03 9.39
N LEU A 8 -0.74 2.73 8.39
CA LEU A 8 -1.15 1.38 8.01
C LEU A 8 -0.36 0.96 6.77
N SER A 9 0.35 -0.16 6.87
CA SER A 9 1.16 -0.69 5.76
C SER A 9 0.62 -2.04 5.30
N TYR A 10 0.40 -2.18 3.99
CA TYR A 10 -0.17 -3.37 3.37
C TYR A 10 0.88 -4.14 2.56
N THR A 11 1.12 -5.38 2.96
CA THR A 11 1.99 -6.31 2.22
C THR A 11 1.24 -6.92 1.03
N VAL A 12 1.70 -6.67 -0.20
CA VAL A 12 0.99 -7.10 -1.42
C VAL A 12 1.64 -8.24 -2.21
N SER A 13 2.76 -8.78 -1.72
CA SER A 13 3.48 -9.86 -2.44
C SER A 13 2.89 -11.25 -2.25
N TYR A 14 2.09 -11.45 -1.20
CA TYR A 14 1.58 -12.78 -0.83
C TYR A 14 0.05 -12.77 -0.59
N PRO A 15 -0.77 -12.36 -1.57
CA PRO A 15 -2.23 -12.29 -1.38
C PRO A 15 -2.85 -13.65 -1.01
N TRP A 16 -2.28 -14.75 -1.51
CA TRP A 16 -2.69 -16.11 -1.19
C TRP A 16 -2.41 -16.53 0.27
N LEU A 17 -1.47 -15.86 0.94
CA LEU A 17 -1.10 -16.15 2.32
C LEU A 17 -1.79 -15.19 3.30
N LEU A 18 -1.76 -13.90 2.97
CA LEU A 18 -2.22 -12.83 3.87
C LEU A 18 -3.70 -12.49 3.69
N GLY A 19 -4.32 -12.92 2.57
CA GLY A 19 -5.69 -12.54 2.23
C GLY A 19 -5.86 -11.06 1.87
N VAL A 20 -4.76 -10.30 1.79
CA VAL A 20 -4.74 -8.88 1.46
C VAL A 20 -4.63 -8.70 -0.05
N THR A 21 -5.52 -7.90 -0.61
CA THR A 21 -5.63 -7.58 -2.04
C THR A 21 -5.64 -6.07 -2.27
N PRO A 22 -5.43 -5.59 -3.52
CA PRO A 22 -5.57 -4.17 -3.83
C PRO A 22 -6.95 -3.59 -3.49
N GLN A 23 -8.01 -4.40 -3.49
CA GLN A 23 -9.37 -4.01 -3.11
C GLN A 23 -9.44 -3.59 -1.63
N ASP A 24 -8.71 -4.26 -0.75
CA ASP A 24 -8.67 -3.93 0.67
C ASP A 24 -7.98 -2.58 0.90
N VAL A 25 -6.94 -2.29 0.11
CA VAL A 25 -6.26 -0.97 0.14
C VAL A 25 -7.22 0.13 -0.31
N VAL A 26 -7.96 -0.08 -1.40
CA VAL A 26 -8.97 0.89 -1.86
C VAL A 26 -10.04 1.13 -0.79
N ALA A 27 -10.56 0.06 -0.19
CA ALA A 27 -11.59 0.18 0.85
C ALA A 27 -11.10 1.00 2.06
N VAL A 28 -9.85 0.83 2.46
CA VAL A 28 -9.25 1.57 3.59
C VAL A 28 -9.00 3.04 3.22
N ILE A 29 -8.57 3.32 1.99
CA ILE A 29 -8.42 4.69 1.49
C ILE A 29 -9.78 5.39 1.43
N ASP A 30 -10.83 4.70 0.98
CA ASP A 30 -12.19 5.23 0.95
C ASP A 30 -12.73 5.53 2.35
N GLU A 31 -12.39 4.71 3.35
CA GLU A 31 -12.86 4.85 4.73
C GLU A 31 -12.08 5.89 5.54
N TYR A 32 -10.74 5.94 5.39
CA TYR A 32 -9.84 6.70 6.26
C TYR A 32 -9.02 7.77 5.55
N GLY A 33 -9.08 7.84 4.22
CA GLY A 33 -8.22 8.69 3.41
C GLY A 33 -6.84 8.09 3.15
N PRO A 34 -6.09 8.63 2.18
CA PRO A 34 -4.80 8.08 1.76
C PRO A 34 -3.62 8.48 2.65
N ASP A 35 -3.74 9.54 3.46
CA ASP A 35 -2.61 10.22 4.12
C ASP A 35 -1.72 9.33 4.98
N ARG A 36 -2.27 8.24 5.52
CA ARG A 36 -1.52 7.32 6.40
C ARG A 36 -1.57 5.87 5.94
N VAL A 37 -1.75 5.66 4.63
CA VAL A 37 -1.72 4.34 3.99
C VAL A 37 -0.42 4.16 3.21
N LEU A 38 0.21 3.02 3.41
CA LEU A 38 1.45 2.59 2.75
C LEU A 38 1.23 1.24 2.06
N ILE A 39 1.96 1.01 0.98
CA ILE A 39 2.01 -0.28 0.30
C ILE A 39 3.46 -0.74 0.26
N GLU A 40 3.68 -2.02 0.54
CA GLU A 40 5.01 -2.60 0.54
C GLU A 40 4.97 -4.09 0.17
N THR A 41 6.13 -4.71 -0.03
CA THR A 41 6.24 -6.06 -0.60
C THR A 41 6.68 -7.15 0.39
N ASP A 42 7.16 -6.77 1.56
CA ASP A 42 7.85 -7.61 2.54
C ASP A 42 8.89 -8.52 1.87
N SER A 43 9.68 -7.90 0.98
CA SER A 43 10.65 -8.63 0.16
C SER A 43 11.87 -9.10 0.93
N THR A 44 12.03 -8.65 2.18
CA THR A 44 13.07 -9.10 3.10
C THR A 44 12.67 -10.35 3.88
N GLY A 45 11.44 -10.85 3.70
CA GLY A 45 10.93 -12.04 4.35
C GLY A 45 11.60 -13.35 3.89
N ILE A 46 11.21 -14.45 4.54
CA ILE A 46 11.72 -15.81 4.27
C ILE A 46 11.17 -16.37 2.95
N LEU A 47 10.02 -15.87 2.50
CA LEU A 47 9.34 -16.34 1.30
C LEU A 47 9.89 -15.68 0.05
N ARG A 48 9.91 -16.44 -1.05
CA ARG A 48 10.30 -15.90 -2.35
C ARG A 48 9.24 -14.88 -2.81
N SER A 49 9.61 -13.62 -2.82
CA SER A 49 8.73 -12.53 -3.24
C SER A 49 8.62 -12.47 -4.76
N ASP A 50 7.43 -12.12 -5.25
CA ASP A 50 7.26 -11.80 -6.66
C ASP A 50 7.70 -10.36 -6.94
N VAL A 51 8.78 -10.21 -7.71
CA VAL A 51 9.38 -8.91 -8.07
C VAL A 51 8.43 -7.98 -8.83
N PHE A 52 7.35 -8.50 -9.41
CA PHE A 52 6.35 -7.72 -10.14
C PHE A 52 5.10 -7.41 -9.30
N ALA A 53 5.00 -7.90 -8.07
CA ALA A 53 3.83 -7.66 -7.22
C ALA A 53 3.53 -6.16 -7.08
N PHE A 54 4.54 -5.36 -6.76
CA PHE A 54 4.36 -3.93 -6.56
C PHE A 54 3.82 -3.20 -7.80
N LYS A 55 4.38 -3.50 -8.98
CA LYS A 55 3.91 -2.90 -10.24
C LYS A 55 2.48 -3.32 -10.58
N ARG A 56 2.15 -4.59 -10.39
CA ARG A 56 0.78 -5.07 -10.62
C ARG A 56 -0.21 -4.42 -9.66
N THR A 57 0.16 -4.24 -8.39
CA THR A 57 -0.66 -3.52 -7.42
C THR A 57 -0.95 -2.10 -7.89
N ILE A 58 0.06 -1.35 -8.35
CA ILE A 58 -0.15 0.01 -8.90
C ILE A 58 -1.18 0.01 -10.04
N PHE A 59 -1.09 -0.94 -10.98
CA PHE A 59 -2.06 -1.05 -12.07
C PHE A 59 -3.46 -1.44 -11.58
N GLU A 60 -3.57 -2.35 -10.61
CA GLU A 60 -4.87 -2.74 -10.05
C GLU A 60 -5.53 -1.58 -9.28
N LEU A 61 -4.78 -0.79 -8.51
CA LEU A 61 -5.32 0.41 -7.84
C LEU A 61 -5.91 1.39 -8.86
N TYR A 62 -5.21 1.62 -9.97
CA TYR A 62 -5.72 2.44 -11.07
C TYR A 62 -6.97 1.83 -11.70
N ARG A 63 -6.97 0.50 -11.93
CA ARG A 63 -8.13 -0.22 -12.48
C ARG A 63 -9.35 -0.19 -11.55
N LEU A 64 -9.12 -0.11 -10.25
CA LEU A 64 -10.16 -0.01 -9.22
C LEU A 64 -10.67 1.43 -9.02
N GLY A 65 -10.10 2.41 -9.72
CA GLY A 65 -10.64 3.77 -9.80
C GLY A 65 -9.90 4.82 -8.97
N LEU A 66 -8.81 4.47 -8.29
CA LEU A 66 -7.97 5.48 -7.65
C LEU A 66 -7.28 6.35 -8.71
N ASP A 67 -7.25 7.66 -8.46
CA ASP A 67 -6.54 8.59 -9.33
C ASP A 67 -5.01 8.48 -9.15
N LEU A 68 -4.27 9.04 -10.11
CA LEU A 68 -2.81 8.96 -10.11
C LEU A 68 -2.17 9.70 -8.92
N ALA A 69 -2.83 10.72 -8.39
CA ALA A 69 -2.30 11.48 -7.25
C ALA A 69 -2.38 10.64 -5.97
N THR A 70 -3.53 10.01 -5.73
CA THR A 70 -3.76 9.10 -4.60
C THR A 70 -2.83 7.89 -4.68
N ILE A 71 -2.70 7.28 -5.86
CA ILE A 71 -1.78 6.16 -6.06
C ILE A 71 -0.35 6.58 -5.74
N ARG A 72 0.10 7.72 -6.29
CA ARG A 72 1.45 8.26 -6.04
C ARG A 72 1.67 8.51 -4.54
N GLN A 73 0.67 9.05 -3.85
CA GLN A 73 0.75 9.34 -2.43
C GLN A 73 1.03 8.06 -1.62
N VAL A 74 0.23 7.01 -1.81
CA VAL A 74 0.34 5.78 -0.99
C VAL A 74 1.53 4.88 -1.35
N VAL A 75 2.02 4.94 -2.60
CA VAL A 75 3.16 4.10 -3.04
C VAL A 75 4.52 4.78 -2.98
N ASP A 76 4.59 6.11 -2.93
CA ASP A 76 5.85 6.87 -2.98
C ASP A 76 5.92 7.95 -1.90
N GLU A 77 4.95 8.85 -1.82
CA GLU A 77 5.08 10.07 -1.00
C GLU A 77 4.99 9.76 0.49
N ASN A 78 3.98 8.99 0.93
CA ASN A 78 3.84 8.57 2.32
C ASN A 78 5.04 7.71 2.79
N PRO A 79 5.49 6.66 2.04
CA PRO A 79 6.70 5.93 2.43
C PRO A 79 7.94 6.82 2.54
N ARG A 80 8.09 7.77 1.61
CA ARG A 80 9.22 8.69 1.60
C ARG A 80 9.17 9.65 2.80
N GLU A 81 8.00 10.12 3.19
CA GLU A 81 7.81 10.95 4.39
C GLU A 81 8.23 10.17 5.65
N VAL A 82 7.67 8.97 5.85
CA VAL A 82 7.99 8.11 6.99
C VAL A 82 9.48 7.77 7.09
N LEU A 83 10.16 7.56 5.96
CA LEU A 83 11.59 7.21 5.93
C LEU A 83 12.54 8.41 6.00
N ASN A 84 12.06 9.60 5.63
CA ASN A 84 12.86 10.84 5.68
C ASN A 84 12.66 11.64 6.96
N ASP A 85 11.71 11.26 7.82
CA ASP A 85 11.58 11.79 9.16
C ASP A 85 12.79 11.35 10.01
N LYS A 86 13.87 12.13 9.91
CA LYS A 86 15.12 12.04 10.67
C LYS A 86 15.43 13.36 11.35
#